data_AF-A0A533RTW4-F1
#
_entry.id   AF-A0A533RTW4-F1
#
_cell.length_a   1.000
_cell.length_b   1.000
_cell.length_c   1.000
_cell.angle_alpha   90.00
_cell.angle_beta   90.00
_cell.angle_gamma   90.00
#
_symmetry.space_group_name_H-M   'P 1'
#
loop_
_entity.id
_entity.type
_entity.pdbx_description
1 polymer ?
#
loop_
_entity_poly.entity_id
_entity_poly.type
_entity_poly.pdbx_seq_one_letter_code
_entity_poly.pdbx_strand_id
1 'polypeptide(L)'
;ILESMGVPINVAEGIMASRISEVKRGLLPLNHNKAVDMARILDLPLMCVHTPADNLVTSFLQQLFDKKNPETVGDVLKILKEIPEFAEAVKVNAGPTVFSGDKDRRAGKIFVDMTGGTGGSEDAFAKLAQAGVGTIVGMHIGEKHRKEAEKNHINVVIAGHIASDSLGMNLYLDELVKQGIKVIPCSGLTRFDR
;
A
#
# COMPACT_ATOMS: atom_id res chain seq x y z
N ILE A 1 11.32 -3.65 6.59
CA ILE A 1 9.86 -3.47 6.82
C ILE A 1 9.41 -4.20 8.08
N LEU A 2 9.40 -5.54 8.12
CA LEU A 2 9.00 -6.26 9.34
C LEU A 2 9.95 -5.97 10.52
N GLU A 3 11.25 -5.88 10.25
CA GLU A 3 12.26 -5.57 11.26
C GLU A 3 12.11 -4.16 11.84
N SER A 4 11.89 -3.15 11.01
CA SER A 4 11.52 -1.80 11.47
C SER A 4 10.23 -1.75 12.30
N MET A 5 9.35 -2.75 12.17
CA MET A 5 8.14 -2.87 12.99
C MET A 5 8.38 -3.60 14.32
N GLY A 6 9.56 -4.15 14.56
CA GLY A 6 9.95 -4.84 15.80
C GLY A 6 10.03 -6.36 15.67
N VAL A 7 9.88 -6.93 14.48
CA VAL A 7 10.06 -8.37 14.25
C VAL A 7 11.56 -8.69 14.08
N PRO A 8 12.15 -9.62 14.84
CA PRO A 8 13.58 -9.96 14.67
C PRO A 8 13.95 -10.33 13.23
N ILE A 9 15.09 -9.84 12.74
CA ILE A 9 15.49 -9.97 11.33
C ILE A 9 15.52 -11.43 10.84
N ASN A 10 16.06 -12.34 11.65
CA ASN A 10 16.12 -13.77 11.34
C ASN A 10 14.73 -14.42 11.21
N VAL A 11 13.75 -13.95 12.00
CA VAL A 11 12.36 -14.40 11.90
C VAL A 11 11.72 -13.86 10.63
N ALA A 12 11.93 -12.56 10.35
CA ALA A 12 11.41 -11.91 9.15
C ALA A 12 11.93 -12.59 7.87
N GLU A 13 13.24 -12.86 7.80
CA GLU A 13 13.85 -13.59 6.68
C GLU A 13 13.28 -15.00 6.54
N GLY A 14 13.14 -15.73 7.67
CA GLY A 14 12.61 -17.09 7.69
C GLY A 14 11.19 -17.21 7.12
N ILE A 15 10.27 -16.34 7.55
CA ILE A 15 8.87 -16.40 7.09
C ILE A 15 8.70 -15.88 5.65
N MET A 16 9.61 -15.04 5.17
CA MET A 16 9.54 -14.48 3.82
C MET A 16 10.15 -15.40 2.76
N ALA A 17 11.09 -16.27 3.12
CA ALA A 17 11.80 -17.14 2.17
C ALA A 17 10.85 -18.00 1.32
N SER A 18 9.85 -18.62 1.95
CA SER A 18 8.83 -19.43 1.27
C SER A 18 7.98 -18.57 0.32
N ARG A 19 7.53 -17.41 0.80
CA ARG A 19 6.70 -16.47 0.03
C ARG A 19 7.43 -15.90 -1.18
N ILE A 20 8.70 -15.52 -1.03
CA ILE A 20 9.54 -15.05 -2.15
C ILE A 20 9.64 -16.13 -3.22
N SER A 21 9.84 -17.38 -2.80
CA SER A 21 9.95 -18.53 -3.71
C SER A 21 8.63 -18.79 -4.46
N GLU A 22 7.49 -18.67 -3.78
CA GLU A 22 6.16 -18.77 -4.36
C GLU A 22 5.91 -17.68 -5.41
N VAL A 23 6.14 -16.42 -5.06
CA VAL A 23 5.96 -15.27 -5.95
C VAL A 23 6.84 -15.42 -7.19
N LYS A 24 8.12 -15.78 -7.01
CA LYS A 24 9.05 -16.03 -8.11
C LYS A 24 8.47 -17.05 -9.10
N ARG A 25 7.99 -18.21 -8.61
CA ARG A 25 7.37 -19.23 -9.46
C ARG A 25 6.11 -18.74 -10.16
N GLY A 26 5.29 -17.94 -9.48
CA GLY A 26 4.07 -17.35 -10.04
C GLY A 26 4.33 -16.36 -11.17
N LEU A 27 5.51 -15.72 -11.20
CA LEU A 27 5.89 -14.76 -12.24
C LEU A 27 6.50 -15.43 -13.48
N LEU A 28 7.16 -16.59 -13.34
CA LEU A 28 7.82 -17.29 -14.46
C LEU A 28 6.95 -17.59 -15.70
N PRO A 29 5.65 -17.95 -15.60
CA PRO A 29 4.85 -18.28 -16.77
C PRO A 29 4.30 -17.04 -17.52
N LEU A 30 4.57 -15.82 -17.06
CA LEU A 30 4.01 -14.61 -17.67
C LEU A 30 4.74 -14.25 -18.97
N ASN A 31 4.00 -13.67 -19.92
CA ASN A 31 4.61 -13.08 -21.11
C ASN A 31 5.23 -11.71 -20.76
N HIS A 32 6.47 -11.74 -20.28
CA HIS A 32 7.22 -10.55 -19.87
C HIS A 32 7.47 -9.55 -21.01
N ASN A 33 7.48 -10.01 -22.26
CA ASN A 33 7.80 -9.15 -23.40
C ASN A 33 6.58 -8.41 -23.97
N LYS A 34 5.36 -8.79 -23.59
CA LYS A 34 4.11 -8.29 -24.21
C LYS A 34 4.07 -6.76 -24.35
N ALA A 35 4.32 -6.02 -23.27
CA ALA A 35 4.28 -4.56 -23.28
C ALA A 35 5.56 -3.96 -23.89
N VAL A 36 6.72 -4.58 -23.66
CA VAL A 36 8.02 -4.09 -24.11
C VAL A 36 8.16 -4.19 -25.62
N ASP A 37 7.74 -5.30 -26.22
CA ASP A 37 7.80 -5.50 -27.67
C ASP A 37 6.82 -4.58 -28.39
N MET A 38 5.62 -4.38 -27.84
CA MET A 38 4.66 -3.40 -28.36
C MET A 38 5.26 -1.99 -28.39
N ALA A 39 5.84 -1.54 -27.26
CA ALA A 39 6.47 -0.22 -27.18
C ALA A 39 7.63 -0.07 -28.18
N ARG A 40 8.45 -1.11 -28.34
CA ARG A 40 9.58 -1.11 -29.30
C ARG A 40 9.11 -1.02 -30.76
N ILE A 41 8.06 -1.77 -31.13
CA ILE A 41 7.53 -1.76 -32.50
C ILE A 41 6.88 -0.41 -32.85
N LEU A 42 6.21 0.21 -31.88
CA LEU A 42 5.55 1.50 -32.07
C LEU A 42 6.48 2.71 -31.90
N ASP A 43 7.76 2.49 -31.58
CA ASP A 43 8.73 3.54 -31.25
C ASP A 43 8.24 4.48 -30.14
N LEU A 44 7.65 3.88 -29.09
CA LEU A 44 7.11 4.60 -27.93
C LEU A 44 8.03 4.46 -26.71
N PRO A 45 8.53 5.58 -26.14
CA PRO A 45 9.18 5.55 -24.84
C PRO A 45 8.21 5.05 -23.77
N LEU A 46 8.55 3.95 -23.11
CA LEU A 46 7.74 3.35 -22.05
C LEU A 46 8.60 3.08 -20.81
N MET A 47 8.11 3.51 -19.65
CA MET A 47 8.73 3.23 -18.35
C MET A 47 7.66 2.86 -17.32
N CYS A 48 8.06 2.12 -16.29
CA CYS A 48 7.21 1.77 -15.14
C CYS A 48 7.90 2.23 -13.85
N VAL A 49 7.15 2.91 -12.99
CA VAL A 49 7.58 3.34 -11.66
C VAL A 49 6.57 2.79 -10.65
N HIS A 50 6.79 1.55 -10.20
CA HIS A 50 5.89 0.89 -9.25
C HIS A 50 6.37 1.07 -7.82
N THR A 51 7.27 0.21 -7.33
CA THR A 51 7.76 0.23 -5.96
C THR A 51 8.28 1.60 -5.47
N PRO A 52 8.95 2.43 -6.29
CA PRO A 52 9.29 3.78 -5.87
C PRO A 52 8.05 4.64 -5.54
N ALA A 53 6.99 4.57 -6.34
CA ALA A 53 5.73 5.28 -6.09
C ALA A 53 5.02 4.75 -4.84
N ASP A 54 4.97 3.43 -4.65
CA ASP A 54 4.41 2.79 -3.45
C ASP A 54 5.15 3.23 -2.17
N ASN A 55 6.47 3.38 -2.26
CA ASN A 55 7.31 3.85 -1.16
C ASN A 55 7.04 5.31 -0.81
N LEU A 56 6.69 6.16 -1.80
CA LEU A 56 6.26 7.53 -1.54
C LEU A 56 4.96 7.53 -0.73
N VAL A 57 3.99 6.69 -1.08
CA VAL A 57 2.74 6.53 -0.31
C VAL A 57 3.02 6.04 1.10
N THR A 58 3.82 4.98 1.23
CA THR A 58 4.19 4.39 2.52
C THR A 58 4.79 5.45 3.43
N SER A 59 5.79 6.19 2.94
CA SER A 59 6.49 7.21 3.71
C SER A 59 5.57 8.38 4.06
N PHE A 60 4.79 8.87 3.10
CA PHE A 60 3.85 9.97 3.30
C PHE A 60 2.81 9.64 4.37
N LEU A 61 2.16 8.47 4.27
CA LEU A 61 1.12 8.07 5.20
C LEU A 61 1.68 7.70 6.58
N GLN A 62 2.81 7.00 6.65
CA GLN A 62 3.43 6.68 7.94
C GLN A 62 3.77 7.96 8.69
N GLN A 63 4.43 8.92 8.04
CA GLN A 63 4.74 10.22 8.65
C GLN A 63 3.48 10.99 9.06
N LEU A 64 2.42 10.94 8.25
CA LEU A 64 1.15 11.58 8.57
C LEU A 64 0.50 10.98 9.82
N PHE A 65 0.47 9.65 9.94
CA PHE A 65 -0.10 8.96 11.10
C PHE A 65 0.77 9.15 12.34
N ASP A 66 2.09 9.09 12.22
CA ASP A 66 3.01 9.33 13.33
C ASP A 66 2.85 10.76 13.88
N LYS A 67 2.63 11.75 12.99
CA LYS A 67 2.39 13.15 13.36
C LYS A 67 1.01 13.37 13.98
N LYS A 68 -0.04 12.79 13.40
CA LYS A 68 -1.42 12.98 13.86
C LYS A 68 -1.76 12.13 15.08
N ASN A 69 -1.04 11.03 15.29
CA ASN A 69 -1.18 10.06 16.37
C ASN A 69 -2.65 9.69 16.66
N PRO A 70 -3.39 9.13 15.68
CA PRO A 70 -4.80 8.81 15.83
C PRO A 70 -5.04 7.81 16.97
N GLU A 71 -6.09 8.07 17.74
CA GLU A 71 -6.41 7.23 18.90
C GLU A 71 -7.19 5.97 18.51
N THR A 72 -8.10 6.10 17.55
CA THR A 72 -9.02 5.05 17.11
C THR A 72 -8.85 4.71 15.63
N VAL A 73 -9.36 3.52 15.23
CA VAL A 73 -9.44 3.15 13.81
C VAL A 73 -10.35 4.13 13.05
N GLY A 74 -11.39 4.66 13.70
CA GLY A 74 -12.23 5.74 13.14
C GLY A 74 -11.44 7.00 12.80
N ASP A 75 -10.48 7.39 13.64
CA ASP A 75 -9.61 8.53 13.37
C ASP A 75 -8.68 8.28 12.18
N VAL A 76 -8.19 7.04 12.02
CA VAL A 76 -7.40 6.62 10.84
C VAL A 76 -8.21 6.84 9.56
N LEU A 77 -9.48 6.39 9.54
CA LEU A 77 -10.36 6.61 8.38
C LEU A 77 -10.59 8.10 8.11
N LYS A 78 -10.78 8.90 9.17
CA LYS A 78 -11.00 10.34 9.05
C LYS A 78 -9.78 11.03 8.42
N ILE A 79 -8.58 10.73 8.92
CA ILE A 79 -7.32 11.26 8.39
C ILE A 79 -7.15 10.87 6.91
N LEU A 80 -7.40 9.61 6.54
CA LEU A 80 -7.31 9.20 5.14
C LEU A 80 -8.28 10.00 4.27
N LYS A 81 -9.52 10.22 4.72
CA LYS A 81 -10.54 10.97 3.97
C LYS A 81 -10.26 12.47 3.87
N GLU A 82 -9.30 13.02 4.60
CA GLU A 82 -8.82 14.40 4.42
C GLU A 82 -7.90 14.53 3.19
N ILE A 83 -7.37 13.42 2.67
CA ILE A 83 -6.45 13.40 1.53
C ILE A 83 -7.27 13.39 0.22
N PRO A 84 -6.98 14.28 -0.75
CA PRO A 84 -7.78 14.43 -1.98
C PRO A 84 -8.03 13.13 -2.74
N GLU A 85 -7.01 12.28 -2.90
CA GLU A 85 -7.10 11.02 -3.63
C GLU A 85 -8.11 10.06 -2.99
N PHE A 86 -8.07 9.93 -1.66
CA PHE A 86 -9.00 9.08 -0.93
C PHE A 86 -10.39 9.71 -0.81
N ALA A 87 -10.49 11.03 -0.69
CA ALA A 87 -11.75 11.75 -0.69
C ALA A 87 -12.51 11.58 -2.02
N GLU A 88 -11.79 11.60 -3.15
CA GLU A 88 -12.36 11.32 -4.47
C GLU A 88 -12.82 9.87 -4.58
N ALA A 89 -12.01 8.93 -4.08
CA ALA A 89 -12.36 7.51 -4.09
C ALA A 89 -13.64 7.19 -3.29
N VAL A 90 -13.93 7.94 -2.22
CA VAL A 90 -15.19 7.82 -1.47
C VAL A 90 -16.41 8.08 -2.37
N LYS A 91 -16.33 9.03 -3.31
CA LYS A 91 -17.46 9.40 -4.18
C LYS A 91 -17.89 8.25 -5.11
N VAL A 92 -16.98 7.32 -5.38
CA VAL A 92 -17.21 6.14 -6.24
C VAL A 92 -17.23 4.82 -5.45
N ASN A 93 -17.41 4.89 -4.12
CA ASN A 93 -17.44 3.74 -3.21
C ASN A 93 -16.15 2.89 -3.22
N ALA A 94 -15.01 3.50 -3.53
CA ALA A 94 -13.69 2.86 -3.52
C ALA A 94 -12.75 3.44 -2.45
N GLY A 95 -13.31 4.19 -1.49
CA GLY A 95 -12.55 4.89 -0.45
C GLY A 95 -12.18 4.03 0.77
N PRO A 96 -11.51 4.65 1.77
CA PRO A 96 -11.01 3.96 2.95
C PRO A 96 -12.07 3.19 3.73
N THR A 97 -11.81 1.91 4.00
CA THR A 97 -12.76 0.96 4.62
C THR A 97 -12.05 0.02 5.61
N VAL A 98 -12.74 -0.38 6.69
CA VAL A 98 -12.24 -1.35 7.67
C VAL A 98 -12.59 -2.76 7.22
N PHE A 99 -11.58 -3.63 7.07
CA PHE A 99 -11.73 -5.02 6.64
C PHE A 99 -11.59 -6.01 7.81
N SER A 100 -10.96 -5.58 8.90
CA SER A 100 -10.87 -6.32 10.17
C SER A 100 -10.85 -5.32 11.31
N GLY A 101 -11.60 -5.62 12.38
CA GLY A 101 -11.78 -4.72 13.52
C GLY A 101 -13.00 -3.81 13.40
N ASP A 102 -13.02 -2.76 14.21
CA ASP A 102 -14.12 -1.80 14.27
C ASP A 102 -13.57 -0.38 14.46
N LYS A 103 -14.34 0.63 14.04
CA LYS A 103 -13.96 2.04 14.12
C LYS A 103 -13.70 2.51 15.55
N ASP A 104 -14.40 1.93 16.53
CA ASP A 104 -14.30 2.34 17.94
C ASP A 104 -13.08 1.71 18.64
N ARG A 105 -12.38 0.77 18.00
CA ARG A 105 -11.16 0.17 18.56
C ARG A 105 -10.00 1.17 18.57
N ARG A 106 -9.13 1.02 19.56
CA ARG A 106 -7.84 1.73 19.60
C ARG A 106 -7.00 1.36 18.37
N ALA A 107 -6.39 2.37 17.74
CA ALA A 107 -5.54 2.15 16.59
C ALA A 107 -4.25 1.40 16.96
N GLY A 108 -3.68 1.70 18.14
CA GLY A 108 -2.38 1.16 18.56
C GLY A 108 -1.26 1.63 17.62
N LYS A 109 -0.16 0.87 17.55
CA LYS A 109 0.91 1.15 16.59
C LYS A 109 0.39 0.89 15.17
N ILE A 110 0.45 1.91 14.32
CA ILE A 110 0.05 1.84 12.93
C ILE A 110 1.25 1.41 12.08
N PHE A 111 1.04 0.36 11.28
CA PHE A 111 1.95 -0.06 10.22
C PHE A 111 1.32 0.22 8.86
N VAL A 112 1.93 1.11 8.08
CA VAL A 112 1.52 1.36 6.69
C VAL A 112 2.22 0.36 5.77
N ASP A 113 1.44 -0.51 5.13
CA ASP A 113 1.88 -1.58 4.23
C ASP A 113 1.33 -1.36 2.82
N MET A 114 1.97 -0.45 2.09
CA MET A 114 1.57 -0.06 0.72
C MET A 114 2.54 -0.58 -0.34
N THR A 115 3.64 -1.19 0.07
CA THR A 115 4.78 -1.54 -0.80
C THR A 115 5.05 -3.05 -0.79
N GLY A 116 5.82 -3.51 -1.78
CA GLY A 116 6.20 -4.93 -1.90
C GLY A 116 5.57 -5.65 -3.10
N GLY A 117 4.67 -4.99 -3.84
CA GLY A 117 4.10 -5.46 -5.12
C GLY A 117 3.24 -6.74 -5.03
N THR A 118 3.17 -7.38 -3.86
CA THR A 118 2.40 -8.59 -3.58
C THR A 118 2.16 -8.71 -2.07
N GLY A 119 1.19 -9.52 -1.66
CA GLY A 119 0.96 -9.81 -0.25
C GLY A 119 2.15 -10.54 0.39
N GLY A 120 2.52 -10.15 1.61
CA GLY A 120 3.55 -10.82 2.42
C GLY A 120 3.15 -12.22 2.89
N SER A 121 3.94 -12.80 3.80
CA SER A 121 3.62 -14.08 4.43
C SER A 121 2.43 -13.95 5.40
N GLU A 122 1.53 -14.92 5.40
CA GLU A 122 0.42 -15.01 6.38
C GLU A 122 0.96 -15.10 7.82
N ASP A 123 2.13 -15.71 8.01
CA ASP A 123 2.80 -15.83 9.31
C ASP A 123 3.25 -14.47 9.88
N ALA A 124 3.29 -13.42 9.06
CA ALA A 124 3.72 -12.10 9.49
C ALA A 124 2.75 -11.47 10.50
N PHE A 125 1.44 -11.75 10.41
CA PHE A 125 0.44 -11.12 11.29
C PHE A 125 0.65 -11.47 12.76
N ALA A 126 0.92 -12.75 13.06
CA ALA A 126 1.20 -13.16 14.44
C ALA A 126 2.46 -12.48 15.00
N LYS A 127 3.50 -12.29 14.16
CA LYS A 127 4.73 -11.62 14.56
C LYS A 127 4.55 -10.11 14.72
N LEU A 128 3.78 -9.48 13.85
CA LEU A 128 3.43 -8.07 13.93
C LEU A 128 2.60 -7.76 15.18
N ALA A 129 1.63 -8.62 15.52
CA ALA A 129 0.86 -8.50 16.75
C ALA A 129 1.76 -8.59 17.99
N GLN A 130 2.68 -9.56 18.04
CA GLN A 130 3.68 -9.68 19.10
C GLN A 130 4.61 -8.46 19.19
N ALA A 131 4.92 -7.83 18.06
CA ALA A 131 5.70 -6.59 17.99
C ALA A 131 4.88 -5.33 18.32
N GLY A 132 3.61 -5.48 18.71
CA GLY A 132 2.76 -4.40 19.18
C GLY A 132 2.01 -3.64 18.08
N VAL A 133 2.00 -4.13 16.84
CA VAL A 133 1.20 -3.54 15.76
C VAL A 133 -0.28 -3.74 16.06
N GLY A 134 -1.03 -2.63 16.17
CA GLY A 134 -2.46 -2.64 16.43
C GLY A 134 -3.31 -2.46 15.17
N THR A 135 -2.78 -1.74 14.17
CA THR A 135 -3.49 -1.48 12.92
C THR A 135 -2.55 -1.56 11.74
N ILE A 136 -2.98 -2.24 10.68
CA ILE A 136 -2.33 -2.24 9.37
C ILE A 136 -3.17 -1.41 8.41
N VAL A 137 -2.53 -0.47 7.72
CA VAL A 137 -3.14 0.34 6.66
C VAL A 137 -2.53 -0.07 5.33
N GLY A 138 -3.32 -0.62 4.41
CA GLY A 138 -2.84 -1.11 3.11
C GLY A 138 -3.76 -0.76 1.95
N MET A 139 -3.36 -1.16 0.73
CA MET A 139 -4.12 -0.93 -0.50
C MET A 139 -5.15 -2.03 -0.79
N HIS A 140 -4.83 -3.25 -0.38
CA HIS A 140 -5.66 -4.45 -0.56
C HIS A 140 -5.25 -5.52 0.47
N ILE A 141 -6.12 -6.51 0.69
CA ILE A 141 -5.78 -7.68 1.51
C ILE A 141 -6.48 -8.92 0.97
N GLY A 142 -5.78 -10.05 0.91
CA GLY A 142 -6.37 -11.34 0.56
C GLY A 142 -7.14 -11.94 1.74
N GLU A 143 -8.11 -12.82 1.46
CA GLU A 143 -8.98 -13.37 2.53
C GLU A 143 -8.22 -14.16 3.60
N LYS A 144 -7.13 -14.86 3.23
CA LYS A 144 -6.30 -15.57 4.20
C LYS A 144 -5.56 -14.61 5.14
N HIS A 145 -4.92 -13.58 4.58
CA HIS A 145 -4.28 -12.50 5.33
C HIS A 145 -5.27 -11.76 6.24
N ARG A 146 -6.49 -11.48 5.76
CA ARG A 146 -7.56 -10.85 6.55
C ARG A 146 -7.93 -11.70 7.77
N LYS A 147 -8.10 -13.01 7.60
CA LYS A 147 -8.40 -13.95 8.68
C LYS A 147 -7.27 -14.03 9.71
N GLU A 148 -6.01 -14.04 9.27
CA GLU A 148 -4.88 -14.03 10.19
C GLU A 148 -4.77 -12.69 10.94
N ALA A 149 -5.05 -11.55 10.31
CA ALA A 149 -5.14 -10.27 11.00
C ALA A 149 -6.21 -10.29 12.10
N GLU A 150 -7.41 -10.76 11.77
CA GLU A 150 -8.55 -10.87 12.71
C GLU A 150 -8.22 -11.79 13.90
N LYS A 151 -7.67 -12.97 13.62
CA LYS A 151 -7.23 -13.96 14.62
C LYS A 151 -6.18 -13.41 15.58
N ASN A 152 -5.31 -12.52 15.11
CA ASN A 152 -4.27 -11.89 15.91
C ASN A 152 -4.69 -10.51 16.44
N HIS A 153 -5.98 -10.17 16.38
CA HIS A 153 -6.56 -8.92 16.87
C HIS A 153 -5.97 -7.64 16.24
N ILE A 154 -5.43 -7.75 15.02
CA ILE A 154 -4.95 -6.62 14.25
C ILE A 154 -6.11 -6.02 13.46
N ASN A 155 -6.28 -4.71 13.58
CA ASN A 155 -7.21 -3.98 12.73
C ASN A 155 -6.62 -3.82 11.32
N VAL A 156 -7.47 -3.91 10.30
CA VAL A 156 -7.04 -3.72 8.91
C VAL A 156 -7.88 -2.63 8.27
N VAL A 157 -7.23 -1.56 7.83
CA VAL A 157 -7.82 -0.48 7.04
C VAL A 157 -7.29 -0.57 5.62
N ILE A 158 -8.20 -0.70 4.66
CA ILE A 158 -7.90 -0.65 3.24
C ILE A 158 -8.20 0.76 2.73
N ALA A 159 -7.16 1.50 2.35
CA ALA A 159 -7.27 2.90 1.95
C ALA A 159 -7.91 3.10 0.56
N GLY A 160 -7.86 2.05 -0.28
CA GLY A 160 -8.31 2.05 -1.67
C GLY A 160 -7.12 1.98 -2.62
N HIS A 161 -7.12 1.00 -3.53
CA HIS A 161 -5.97 0.65 -4.37
C HIS A 161 -5.57 1.80 -5.32
N ILE A 162 -6.44 2.13 -6.27
CA ILE A 162 -6.16 3.17 -7.29
C ILE A 162 -5.97 4.56 -6.66
N ALA A 163 -6.62 4.83 -5.53
CA ALA A 163 -6.43 6.08 -4.80
C ALA A 163 -5.03 6.18 -4.19
N SER A 164 -4.53 5.07 -3.64
CA SER A 164 -3.17 4.99 -3.10
C SER A 164 -2.13 5.08 -4.23
N ASP A 165 -2.35 4.38 -5.34
CA ASP A 165 -1.48 4.49 -6.53
C ASP A 165 -1.45 5.92 -7.07
N SER A 166 -2.61 6.57 -7.15
CA SER A 166 -2.71 7.97 -7.57
C SER A 166 -1.95 8.89 -6.63
N LEU A 167 -2.00 8.67 -5.31
CA LEU A 167 -1.23 9.47 -4.35
C LEU A 167 0.28 9.32 -4.58
N GLY A 168 0.76 8.08 -4.77
CA GLY A 168 2.18 7.82 -5.02
C GLY A 168 2.64 8.43 -6.35
N MET A 169 1.84 8.27 -7.39
CA MET A 169 2.10 8.86 -8.69
C MET A 169 2.00 10.38 -8.66
N ASN A 170 1.09 10.98 -7.90
CA ASN A 170 1.00 12.44 -7.77
C ASN A 170 2.29 13.01 -7.16
N LEU A 171 2.74 12.45 -6.03
CA LEU A 171 3.99 12.86 -5.39
C LEU A 171 5.20 12.77 -6.34
N TYR A 172 5.25 11.74 -7.20
CA TYR A 172 6.30 11.59 -8.20
C TYR A 172 6.15 12.59 -9.38
N LEU A 173 4.95 12.71 -9.93
CA LEU A 173 4.66 13.50 -11.12
C LEU A 173 4.73 15.00 -10.87
N ASP A 174 4.46 15.46 -9.64
CA ASP A 174 4.57 16.87 -9.27
C ASP A 174 6.00 17.39 -9.50
N GLU A 175 7.03 16.58 -9.25
CA GLU A 175 8.43 16.93 -9.53
C GLU A 175 8.75 17.01 -11.03
N LEU A 176 8.03 16.26 -11.87
CA LEU A 176 8.16 16.33 -13.33
C LEU A 176 7.42 17.55 -13.89
N VAL A 177 6.23 17.85 -13.36
CA VAL A 177 5.46 19.03 -13.75
C VAL A 177 6.23 20.32 -13.43
N LYS A 178 6.94 20.37 -12.29
CA LYS A 178 7.85 21.49 -11.95
C LYS A 178 8.96 21.71 -12.98
N GLN A 179 9.34 20.67 -13.73
CA GLN A 179 10.33 20.74 -14.81
C GLN A 179 9.69 21.06 -16.18
N GLY A 180 8.39 21.37 -16.22
CA GLY A 180 7.66 21.70 -17.44
C GLY A 180 7.14 20.48 -18.20
N ILE A 181 7.19 19.27 -17.63
CA ILE A 181 6.65 18.08 -18.26
C ILE A 181 5.13 18.09 -18.16
N LYS A 182 4.45 18.02 -19.32
CA LYS A 182 2.99 17.90 -19.38
C LYS A 182 2.56 16.47 -19.06
N VAL A 183 1.65 16.32 -18.09
CA VAL A 183 1.06 15.04 -17.72
C VAL A 183 -0.38 14.96 -18.22
N ILE A 184 -0.73 13.86 -18.89
CA ILE A 184 -2.11 13.55 -19.30
C ILE A 184 -2.51 12.27 -18.57
N PRO A 185 -3.39 12.34 -17.55
CA PRO A 185 -3.78 11.16 -16.79
C PRO A 185 -4.64 10.19 -17.61
N CYS A 186 -4.44 8.90 -17.37
CA CYS A 186 -5.25 7.83 -17.94
C CYS A 186 -5.26 6.61 -17.01
N SER A 187 -6.06 5.60 -17.35
CA SER A 187 -6.08 4.28 -16.69
C SER A 187 -6.26 4.31 -15.15
N GLY A 188 -7.08 5.24 -14.66
CA GLY A 188 -7.39 5.35 -13.23
C GLY A 188 -6.52 6.33 -12.45
N LEU A 189 -5.49 6.93 -13.04
CA LEU A 189 -4.74 8.01 -12.40
C LEU A 189 -5.63 9.25 -12.21
N THR A 190 -5.90 9.62 -10.96
CA THR A 190 -6.55 10.89 -10.62
C THR A 190 -5.50 11.91 -10.18
N ARG A 191 -5.27 12.95 -11.00
CA ARG A 191 -4.28 13.99 -10.69
C ARG A 191 -4.83 15.00 -9.68
N PHE A 192 -4.04 15.22 -8.63
CA PHE A 192 -4.14 16.36 -7.73
C PHE A 192 -2.76 17.00 -7.65
N ASP A 193 -2.67 18.28 -7.99
CA ASP A 193 -1.40 19.01 -7.93
C ASP A 193 -1.13 19.49 -6.50
N ARG A 194 0.13 19.40 -6.07
CA ARG A 194 0.59 19.75 -4.72
C ARG A 194 1.82 20.66 -4.74
#